data_AF-A0A9N8D782-F1
#
_entry.id   AF-A0A9N8D782-F1
#
_cell.length_a   1.000
_cell.length_b   1.000
_cell.length_c   1.000
_cell.angle_alpha   90.00
_cell.angle_beta   90.00
_cell.angle_gamma   90.00
#
_symmetry.space_group_name_H-M   'P 1'
#
loop_
_entity.id
_entity.type
_entity.pdbx_description
1 polymer ?
#
loop_
_entity_poly.entity_id
_entity_poly.type
_entity_poly.pdbx_seq_one_letter_code
_entity_poly.pdbx_strand_id
1 'polypeptide(L)'
;MTVLFSWCLVTSTLLASTSMAFLVVSRRPRRIPTFQKYFSQRGHASSSTRTFTTTDSDTINWNDDTNNDNNTDAYWLRQIQKQGEARKEYQWFRQMSSLPFECTGCGKCCKTKGNVYMTPEEHQQAADLLDMSKQEFIQHYASHTLLEDSTTNPGEEEERMWIRLRDHSTTTTTTTTNKDHQHGCIFLQDDNTCRIYDARPIQCSTYPFWPNILASQQAWNDEVRRPDDDNDDNHDDNHQKIPLWTKEQGGCEGMKLVVTDDDDDDDKLDDADDQSSVSVPREQVYEQAFWYEHDDRRFPRGKEIRVKPTS
;
A
#
# COMPACT_ATOMS: atom_id res chain seq x y z
N MET A 1 -52.49 35.98 -49.55
CA MET A 1 -51.41 34.98 -49.38
C MET A 1 -50.21 35.49 -50.18
N THR A 2 -49.10 35.81 -49.51
CA THR A 2 -47.67 35.78 -49.97
C THR A 2 -47.37 36.30 -51.38
N VAL A 3 -46.46 37.26 -51.66
CA VAL A 3 -45.03 37.34 -51.29
C VAL A 3 -44.57 38.80 -51.55
N LEU A 4 -43.69 39.35 -50.71
CA LEU A 4 -43.05 40.65 -50.92
C LEU A 4 -41.55 40.60 -50.60
N PHE A 5 -40.79 41.36 -51.41
CA PHE A 5 -39.45 41.96 -51.24
C PHE A 5 -38.15 41.11 -51.30
N SER A 6 -37.57 41.10 -52.51
CA SER A 6 -36.37 41.84 -52.95
C SER A 6 -35.20 42.16 -51.98
N TRP A 7 -34.01 41.72 -52.43
CA TRP A 7 -32.65 42.30 -52.32
C TRP A 7 -31.95 42.40 -50.96
N CYS A 8 -30.74 41.82 -50.86
CA CYS A 8 -29.59 42.56 -50.35
C CYS A 8 -28.24 42.01 -50.87
N LEU A 9 -27.30 42.94 -50.96
CA LEU A 9 -26.03 42.88 -51.65
C LEU A 9 -24.94 42.06 -50.94
N VAL A 10 -24.00 41.64 -51.77
CA VAL A 10 -22.63 41.22 -51.46
C VAL A 10 -21.88 42.30 -50.68
N THR A 11 -21.27 41.96 -49.55
CA THR A 11 -20.01 42.57 -49.10
C THR A 11 -19.09 41.52 -48.49
N SER A 12 -17.88 41.43 -49.04
CA SER A 12 -16.75 40.67 -48.51
C SER A 12 -16.19 41.36 -47.28
N THR A 13 -15.89 40.58 -46.25
CA THR A 13 -14.95 40.96 -45.19
C THR A 13 -13.96 39.81 -44.98
N LEU A 14 -12.73 40.03 -45.44
CA LEU A 14 -11.57 39.24 -45.00
C LEU A 14 -11.36 39.47 -43.51
N LEU A 15 -11.31 38.39 -42.73
CA LEU A 15 -10.69 38.39 -41.40
C LEU A 15 -9.47 37.48 -41.43
N ALA A 16 -8.32 38.12 -41.21
CA ALA A 16 -7.02 37.49 -41.18
C ALA A 16 -6.95 36.47 -40.02
N SER A 17 -6.59 35.22 -40.34
CA SER A 17 -6.25 34.21 -39.35
C SER A 17 -4.83 34.47 -38.85
N THR A 18 -4.70 35.07 -37.67
CA THR A 18 -3.46 35.02 -36.89
C THR A 18 -3.43 33.71 -36.11
N SER A 19 -2.70 32.73 -36.65
CA SER A 19 -2.31 31.54 -35.88
C SER A 19 -1.39 31.97 -34.73
N MET A 20 -1.95 32.15 -33.53
CA MET A 20 -1.17 32.04 -32.31
C MET A 20 -0.94 30.55 -32.07
N ALA A 21 0.22 30.06 -32.52
CA ALA A 21 0.75 28.79 -32.06
C ALA A 21 1.02 28.93 -30.56
N PHE A 22 0.08 28.45 -29.74
CA PHE A 22 0.37 28.13 -28.35
C PHE A 22 1.44 27.05 -28.36
N LEU A 23 2.66 27.42 -28.00
CA LEU A 23 3.66 26.47 -27.51
C LEU A 23 3.09 25.86 -26.23
N VAL A 24 2.26 24.83 -26.39
CA VAL A 24 2.02 23.86 -25.32
C VAL A 24 3.37 23.18 -25.12
N VAL A 25 4.13 23.69 -24.15
CA VAL A 25 5.21 22.92 -23.55
C VAL A 25 4.52 21.72 -22.92
N SER A 26 4.39 20.65 -23.69
CA SER A 26 3.94 19.37 -23.19
C SER A 26 5.04 18.91 -22.23
N ARG A 27 4.93 19.27 -20.95
CA ARG A 27 5.60 18.53 -19.90
C ARG A 27 5.01 17.12 -20.03
N ARG A 28 5.76 16.21 -20.66
CA ARG A 28 5.42 14.79 -20.64
C ARG A 28 5.15 14.46 -19.17
N PRO A 29 3.99 13.88 -18.80
CA PRO A 29 3.80 13.43 -17.44
C PRO A 29 4.95 12.48 -17.14
N ARG A 30 5.81 12.86 -16.19
CA ARG A 30 6.91 12.00 -15.74
C ARG A 30 6.21 10.78 -15.15
N ARG A 31 6.34 9.62 -15.79
CA ARG A 31 5.81 8.35 -15.27
C ARG A 31 6.36 8.19 -13.85
N ILE A 32 5.45 8.00 -12.89
CA ILE A 32 5.81 7.56 -11.55
C ILE A 32 6.26 6.09 -11.69
N PRO A 33 7.36 5.67 -11.05
CA PRO A 33 7.81 4.28 -11.10
C PRO A 33 6.70 3.36 -10.59
N THR A 34 6.74 2.08 -10.98
CA THR A 34 5.85 1.09 -10.39
C THR A 34 6.33 0.77 -8.97
N PHE A 35 5.43 0.68 -8.00
CA PHE A 35 5.78 0.19 -6.67
C PHE A 35 6.37 -1.21 -6.80
N GLN A 36 7.69 -1.32 -6.61
CA GLN A 36 8.34 -2.62 -6.60
C GLN A 36 8.21 -3.15 -5.18
N LYS A 37 7.44 -4.25 -5.03
CA LYS A 37 7.19 -4.90 -3.75
C LYS A 37 8.47 -5.51 -3.20
N TYR A 38 9.34 -4.69 -2.63
CA TYR A 38 10.53 -5.14 -1.92
C TYR A 38 10.21 -5.26 -0.44
N PHE A 39 9.53 -6.36 -0.13
CA PHE A 39 9.45 -6.88 1.23
C PHE A 39 9.29 -8.40 1.17
N SER A 40 10.35 -9.08 0.71
CA SER A 40 10.58 -10.49 1.00
C SER A 40 11.50 -10.56 2.22
N GLN A 41 10.98 -10.19 3.38
CA GLN A 41 11.61 -10.61 4.63
C GLN A 41 11.27 -12.09 4.78
N ARG A 42 12.30 -12.93 4.58
CA ARG A 42 12.30 -14.40 4.52
C ARG A 42 11.05 -15.07 5.13
N GLY A 43 10.07 -15.36 4.28
CA GLY A 43 9.06 -16.40 4.56
C GLY A 43 9.61 -17.75 4.15
N HIS A 44 9.52 -18.75 5.04
CA HIS A 44 9.95 -20.12 4.82
C HIS A 44 9.68 -20.63 3.40
N ALA A 45 10.76 -20.99 2.70
CA ALA A 45 10.70 -21.72 1.45
C ALA A 45 10.02 -23.08 1.68
N SER A 46 8.79 -23.23 1.22
CA SER A 46 8.28 -24.56 0.87
C SER A 46 8.65 -24.85 -0.58
N SER A 47 9.37 -25.95 -0.74
CA SER A 47 9.96 -26.44 -1.97
C SER A 47 8.90 -26.67 -3.05
N SER A 48 8.79 -25.77 -4.02
CA SER A 48 8.51 -26.16 -5.40
C SER A 48 9.08 -25.10 -6.34
N THR A 49 10.24 -25.42 -6.91
CA THR A 49 10.88 -24.62 -7.95
C THR A 49 10.04 -24.74 -9.21
N ARG A 50 9.13 -23.78 -9.44
CA ARG A 50 8.61 -23.53 -10.78
C ARG A 50 9.34 -22.30 -11.31
N THR A 51 10.39 -22.54 -12.08
CA THR A 51 11.07 -21.52 -12.86
C THR A 51 10.06 -20.91 -13.83
N PHE A 52 9.49 -19.78 -13.47
CA PHE A 52 8.83 -18.89 -14.40
C PHE A 52 9.94 -18.06 -15.04
N THR A 53 10.25 -18.33 -16.31
CA THR A 53 11.13 -17.47 -17.09
C THR A 53 10.34 -16.22 -17.46
N THR A 54 10.29 -15.25 -16.56
CA THR A 54 9.98 -13.87 -16.93
C THR A 54 11.21 -13.32 -17.64
N THR A 55 11.09 -13.18 -18.96
CA THR A 55 12.05 -12.41 -19.76
C THR A 55 12.04 -10.97 -19.30
N ASP A 56 13.23 -10.49 -18.93
CA ASP A 56 13.63 -9.09 -18.73
C ASP A 56 12.71 -8.23 -17.85
N SER A 57 12.90 -8.33 -16.53
CA SER A 57 12.75 -7.18 -15.64
C SER A 57 14.05 -6.97 -14.86
N ASP A 58 14.62 -5.80 -15.08
CA ASP A 58 15.86 -5.32 -14.49
C ASP A 58 15.88 -5.54 -12.98
N THR A 59 16.71 -6.47 -12.51
CA THR A 59 17.15 -6.49 -11.11
C THR A 59 18.04 -5.26 -10.90
N ILE A 60 17.46 -4.17 -10.39
CA ILE A 60 18.22 -2.99 -9.97
C ILE A 60 19.13 -3.42 -8.81
N ASN A 61 20.43 -3.45 -9.07
CA ASN A 61 21.47 -3.70 -8.09
C ASN A 61 21.66 -2.45 -7.23
N TRP A 62 21.41 -2.55 -5.92
CA TRP A 62 21.30 -1.42 -4.99
C TRP A 62 22.63 -0.78 -4.56
N ASN A 63 23.76 -1.17 -5.16
CA ASN A 63 25.07 -0.61 -4.87
C ASN A 63 25.79 -0.26 -6.18
N ASP A 64 25.56 0.93 -6.75
CA ASP A 64 26.64 1.78 -7.30
C ASP A 64 26.20 3.13 -7.91
N ASP A 65 24.95 3.33 -8.35
CA ASP A 65 24.64 4.47 -9.24
C ASP A 65 23.80 5.60 -8.61
N THR A 66 24.24 6.16 -7.47
CA THR A 66 23.54 7.30 -6.83
C THR A 66 23.69 8.64 -7.56
N ASN A 67 24.46 8.69 -8.65
CA ASN A 67 24.76 9.93 -9.40
C ASN A 67 24.27 9.94 -10.86
N ASN A 68 23.46 8.96 -11.30
CA ASN A 68 22.92 8.95 -12.65
C ASN A 68 21.52 9.59 -12.70
N ASP A 69 21.47 10.91 -12.92
CA ASP A 69 20.23 11.69 -13.13
C ASP A 69 19.41 11.23 -14.36
N ASN A 70 19.91 10.28 -15.16
CA ASN A 70 19.17 9.65 -16.26
C ASN A 70 18.38 8.40 -15.82
N ASN A 71 18.59 7.89 -14.60
CA ASN A 71 17.76 6.83 -14.02
C ASN A 71 16.55 7.46 -13.33
N THR A 72 15.36 7.29 -13.92
CA THR A 72 14.12 7.85 -13.40
C THR A 72 13.80 7.40 -11.98
N ASP A 73 14.19 6.18 -11.62
CA ASP A 73 13.78 5.55 -10.36
C ASP A 73 14.58 6.11 -9.19
N ALA A 74 15.90 6.25 -9.36
CA ALA A 74 16.78 6.91 -8.39
C ALA A 74 16.35 8.37 -8.14
N TYR A 75 15.92 9.09 -9.19
CA TYR A 75 15.38 10.43 -9.05
C TYR A 75 14.11 10.47 -8.18
N TRP A 76 13.17 9.56 -8.44
CA TRP A 76 11.89 9.50 -7.72
C TRP A 76 12.09 9.09 -6.26
N LEU A 77 12.92 8.10 -5.98
CA LEU A 77 13.28 7.70 -4.61
C LEU A 77 13.84 8.89 -3.83
N ARG A 78 14.75 9.66 -4.44
CA ARG A 78 15.28 10.88 -3.83
C ARG A 78 14.20 11.94 -3.58
N GLN A 79 13.19 12.06 -4.45
CA GLN A 79 12.07 12.98 -4.21
C GLN A 79 11.21 12.51 -3.04
N ILE A 80 10.93 11.21 -2.96
CA ILE A 80 10.16 10.60 -1.88
C ILE A 80 10.86 10.83 -0.54
N GLN A 81 12.16 10.57 -0.47
CA GLN A 81 12.98 10.81 0.72
C GLN A 81 12.91 12.27 1.16
N LYS A 82 13.14 13.22 0.23
CA LYS A 82 13.01 14.66 0.51
C LYS A 82 11.63 15.06 1.03
N GLN A 83 10.57 14.46 0.49
CA GLN A 83 9.20 14.70 0.96
C GLN A 83 8.99 14.15 2.37
N GLY A 84 9.50 12.94 2.67
CA GLY A 84 9.48 12.34 4.00
C GLY A 84 10.22 13.20 5.03
N GLU A 85 11.45 13.63 4.72
CA GLU A 85 12.26 14.52 5.56
C GLU A 85 11.59 15.87 5.82
N ALA A 86 10.75 16.37 4.89
CA ALA A 86 10.06 17.63 5.05
C ALA A 86 8.82 17.56 5.97
N ARG A 87 8.28 16.35 6.24
CA ARG A 87 7.06 16.18 7.03
C ARG A 87 7.27 16.42 8.51
N LYS A 88 6.31 17.10 9.12
CA LYS A 88 6.33 17.39 10.56
C LYS A 88 5.98 16.15 11.38
N GLU A 89 5.05 15.35 10.89
CA GLU A 89 4.59 14.11 11.49
C GLU A 89 5.73 13.09 11.66
N TYR A 90 6.74 13.14 10.78
CA TYR A 90 7.89 12.23 10.81
C TYR A 90 9.09 12.77 11.61
N GLN A 91 8.92 13.87 12.35
CA GLN A 91 10.01 14.46 13.13
C GLN A 91 10.54 13.51 14.20
N TRP A 92 9.67 12.72 14.84
CA TRP A 92 10.03 11.87 15.98
C TRP A 92 11.02 10.77 15.63
N PHE A 93 11.01 10.25 14.39
CA PHE A 93 11.99 9.25 13.92
C PHE A 93 12.99 9.79 12.91
N ARG A 94 13.00 11.11 12.66
CA ARG A 94 13.87 11.69 11.62
C ARG A 94 15.35 11.49 11.93
N GLN A 95 15.74 11.53 13.21
CA GLN A 95 17.13 11.33 13.61
C GLN A 95 17.51 9.85 13.71
N MET A 96 16.55 8.93 13.65
CA MET A 96 16.79 7.49 13.63
C MET A 96 17.26 7.06 12.24
N SER A 97 18.23 6.15 12.17
CA SER A 97 18.64 5.52 10.91
C SER A 97 17.61 4.48 10.41
N SER A 98 16.87 3.87 11.34
CA SER A 98 15.90 2.81 11.05
C SER A 98 14.81 2.74 12.12
N LEU A 99 13.63 2.23 11.76
CA LEU A 99 12.58 1.86 12.71
C LEU A 99 12.65 0.37 13.06
N PRO A 100 12.41 -0.02 14.33
CA PRO A 100 12.55 -1.42 14.75
C PRO A 100 11.31 -2.23 14.35
N PHE A 101 11.40 -2.90 13.20
CA PHE A 101 10.34 -3.74 12.68
C PHE A 101 10.85 -4.94 11.88
N GLU A 102 10.26 -6.10 12.13
CA GLU A 102 10.41 -7.32 11.35
C GLU A 102 9.05 -8.00 11.14
N CYS A 103 8.71 -8.34 9.90
CA CYS A 103 7.49 -9.10 9.66
C CYS A 103 7.67 -10.55 10.13
N THR A 104 6.96 -10.94 11.19
CA THR A 104 7.01 -12.31 11.74
C THR A 104 6.25 -13.35 10.91
N GLY A 105 5.50 -12.93 9.88
CA GLY A 105 4.69 -13.83 9.07
C GLY A 105 3.51 -14.48 9.82
N CYS A 106 3.13 -13.98 11.00
CA CYS A 106 2.13 -14.60 11.88
C CYS A 106 0.67 -14.54 11.39
N GLY A 107 0.39 -13.73 10.36
CA GLY A 107 -0.95 -13.56 9.80
C GLY A 107 -1.96 -12.84 10.70
N LYS A 108 -1.53 -12.29 11.85
CA LYS A 108 -2.42 -11.59 12.80
C LYS A 108 -3.09 -10.36 12.19
N CYS A 109 -2.38 -9.59 11.37
CA CYS A 109 -2.96 -8.47 10.61
C CYS A 109 -4.07 -8.89 9.63
N CYS A 110 -4.12 -10.15 9.20
CA CYS A 110 -5.18 -10.69 8.36
C CYS A 110 -6.40 -11.16 9.14
N LYS A 111 -6.31 -11.28 10.47
CA LYS A 111 -7.39 -11.76 11.35
C LYS A 111 -8.23 -10.62 11.93
N THR A 112 -7.73 -9.39 11.89
CA THR A 112 -8.41 -8.20 12.43
C THR A 112 -9.61 -7.80 11.57
N LYS A 113 -10.51 -7.02 12.15
CA LYS A 113 -11.59 -6.38 11.37
C LYS A 113 -11.00 -5.22 10.57
N GLY A 114 -11.36 -5.15 9.30
CA GLY A 114 -10.94 -4.04 8.44
C GLY A 114 -11.36 -4.28 6.99
N ASN A 115 -11.47 -3.20 6.23
CA ASN A 115 -11.65 -3.28 4.79
C ASN A 115 -10.28 -3.23 4.12
N VAL A 116 -10.02 -4.19 3.23
CA VAL A 116 -8.86 -4.16 2.35
C VAL A 116 -9.34 -3.78 0.97
N TYR A 117 -8.76 -2.73 0.41
CA TYR A 117 -9.04 -2.27 -0.93
C TYR A 117 -7.89 -2.62 -1.87
N MET A 118 -8.21 -2.84 -3.14
CA MET A 118 -7.23 -3.08 -4.19
C MET A 118 -7.52 -2.17 -5.38
N THR A 119 -6.46 -1.55 -5.88
CA THR A 119 -6.44 -0.83 -7.15
C THR A 119 -6.64 -1.78 -8.34
N PRO A 120 -7.05 -1.27 -9.51
CA PRO A 120 -7.13 -2.04 -10.75
C PRO A 120 -5.88 -2.86 -11.08
N GLU A 121 -4.71 -2.29 -10.82
CA GLU A 121 -3.42 -2.91 -11.09
C GLU A 121 -3.14 -4.06 -10.11
N GLU A 122 -3.47 -3.88 -8.83
CA GLU A 122 -3.19 -4.88 -7.80
C GLU A 122 -4.08 -6.10 -7.91
N HIS A 123 -5.38 -5.93 -8.20
CA HIS A 123 -6.25 -7.10 -8.36
C HIS A 123 -6.02 -7.82 -9.69
N GLN A 124 -5.51 -7.15 -10.72
CA GLN A 124 -4.96 -7.82 -11.90
C GLN A 124 -3.75 -8.68 -11.51
N GLN A 125 -2.76 -8.12 -10.79
CA GLN A 125 -1.59 -8.89 -10.33
C GLN A 125 -1.97 -10.10 -9.48
N ALA A 126 -2.97 -9.95 -8.61
CA ALA A 126 -3.45 -11.06 -7.79
C ALA A 126 -4.24 -12.10 -8.59
N ALA A 127 -4.98 -11.69 -9.63
CA ALA A 127 -5.63 -12.60 -10.56
C ALA A 127 -4.60 -13.41 -11.37
N ASP A 128 -3.57 -12.74 -11.89
CA ASP A 128 -2.47 -13.37 -12.63
C ASP A 128 -1.72 -14.39 -11.75
N LEU A 129 -1.42 -14.04 -10.49
CA LEU A 129 -0.78 -14.94 -9.53
C LEU A 129 -1.62 -16.20 -9.26
N LEU A 130 -2.94 -16.08 -9.31
CA LEU A 130 -3.89 -17.18 -9.10
C LEU A 130 -4.31 -17.90 -10.39
N ASP A 131 -3.69 -17.56 -11.52
CA ASP A 131 -3.98 -18.13 -12.84
C ASP A 131 -5.47 -18.04 -13.22
N MET A 132 -6.08 -16.87 -13.02
CA MET A 132 -7.48 -16.60 -13.35
C MET A 132 -7.65 -15.22 -13.99
N SER A 133 -8.79 -15.01 -14.65
CA SER A 133 -9.13 -13.69 -15.20
C SER A 133 -9.44 -12.67 -14.10
N LYS A 134 -9.24 -11.39 -14.41
CA LYS A 134 -9.62 -10.26 -13.54
C LYS A 134 -11.10 -10.32 -13.15
N GLN A 135 -11.98 -10.63 -14.09
CA GLN A 135 -13.41 -10.78 -13.84
C GLN A 135 -13.71 -11.91 -12.86
N GLU A 136 -13.10 -13.09 -13.03
CA GLU A 136 -13.23 -14.20 -12.08
C GLU A 136 -12.73 -13.81 -10.69
N PHE A 137 -11.57 -13.16 -10.61
CA PHE A 137 -11.01 -12.68 -9.35
C PHE A 137 -11.99 -11.77 -8.60
N ILE A 138 -12.59 -10.80 -9.29
CA ILE A 138 -13.60 -9.90 -8.72
C ILE A 138 -14.80 -10.71 -8.22
N GLN A 139 -15.31 -11.64 -9.02
CA GLN A 139 -16.46 -12.48 -8.64
C GLN A 139 -16.17 -13.42 -7.46
N HIS A 140 -14.94 -13.88 -7.30
CA HIS A 140 -14.54 -14.82 -6.25
C HIS A 140 -14.01 -14.15 -4.97
N TYR A 141 -13.49 -12.92 -5.05
CA TYR A 141 -12.77 -12.31 -3.93
C TYR A 141 -13.19 -10.87 -3.59
N ALA A 142 -13.92 -10.16 -4.44
CA ALA A 142 -14.41 -8.83 -4.10
C ALA A 142 -15.79 -8.89 -3.41
N SER A 143 -15.98 -8.12 -2.34
CA SER A 143 -17.31 -7.86 -1.77
C SER A 143 -17.99 -6.68 -2.47
N HIS A 144 -17.22 -5.67 -2.85
CA HIS A 144 -17.71 -4.43 -3.48
C HIS A 144 -16.77 -3.98 -4.60
N THR A 145 -17.33 -3.19 -5.50
CA THR A 145 -16.65 -2.45 -6.56
C THR A 145 -16.84 -0.96 -6.33
N LEU A 146 -15.82 -0.18 -6.66
CA LEU A 146 -15.82 1.27 -6.53
C LEU A 146 -15.28 1.88 -7.82
N LEU A 147 -16.00 2.88 -8.31
CA LEU A 147 -15.60 3.68 -9.47
C LEU A 147 -15.58 5.15 -9.05
N GLU A 148 -14.67 5.92 -9.63
CA GLU A 148 -14.80 7.37 -9.63
C GLU A 148 -16.12 7.73 -10.35
N ASP A 149 -16.75 8.84 -9.95
CA ASP A 149 -18.10 9.24 -10.41
C ASP A 149 -18.30 9.08 -11.93
N SER A 150 -19.57 9.05 -12.36
CA SER A 150 -20.09 8.68 -13.70
C SER A 150 -19.56 9.46 -14.93
N THR A 151 -18.45 10.18 -14.82
CA THR A 151 -17.74 10.87 -15.90
C THR A 151 -16.74 9.95 -16.63
N THR A 152 -16.58 8.70 -16.20
CA THR A 152 -15.78 7.71 -16.92
C THR A 152 -16.40 7.44 -18.29
N ASN A 153 -15.57 7.47 -19.33
CA ASN A 153 -16.00 7.12 -20.68
C ASN A 153 -16.55 5.68 -20.66
N PRO A 154 -17.69 5.41 -21.33
CA PRO A 154 -18.21 4.06 -21.46
C PRO A 154 -17.12 3.12 -22.02
N GLY A 155 -16.79 2.06 -21.29
CA GLY A 155 -15.79 1.06 -21.68
C GLY A 155 -14.47 1.07 -20.92
N GLU A 156 -14.17 2.11 -20.11
CA GLU A 156 -12.94 2.17 -19.29
C GLU A 156 -13.21 1.86 -17.80
N GLU A 157 -14.42 1.39 -17.48
CA GLU A 157 -14.89 1.14 -16.11
C GLU A 157 -14.05 0.05 -15.44
N GLU A 158 -13.85 -1.09 -16.10
CA GLU A 158 -13.09 -2.22 -15.55
C GLU A 158 -11.60 -1.89 -15.30
N GLU A 159 -11.02 -1.00 -16.10
CA GLU A 159 -9.64 -0.54 -15.97
C GLU A 159 -9.43 0.44 -14.80
N ARG A 160 -10.48 1.14 -14.37
CA ARG A 160 -10.42 2.08 -13.23
C ARG A 160 -11.11 1.59 -11.98
N MET A 161 -11.69 0.40 -12.02
CA MET A 161 -12.47 -0.17 -10.93
C MET A 161 -11.59 -0.62 -9.78
N TRP A 162 -11.76 0.03 -8.64
CA TRP A 162 -11.26 -0.47 -7.36
C TRP A 162 -12.19 -1.54 -6.83
N ILE A 163 -11.64 -2.42 -5.99
CA ILE A 163 -12.44 -3.41 -5.28
C ILE A 163 -12.18 -3.34 -3.78
N ARG A 164 -13.19 -3.74 -3.02
CA ARG A 164 -13.05 -4.11 -1.62
C ARG A 164 -13.05 -5.62 -1.52
N LEU A 165 -12.04 -6.19 -0.88
CA LEU A 165 -12.00 -7.64 -0.65
C LEU A 165 -13.17 -8.09 0.23
N ARG A 166 -13.52 -9.36 0.08
CA ARG A 166 -14.43 -10.06 0.99
C ARG A 166 -13.66 -10.67 2.15
N ASP A 167 -14.36 -10.97 3.22
CA ASP A 167 -13.84 -11.75 4.35
C ASP A 167 -14.35 -13.20 4.27
N HIS A 168 -13.78 -14.09 5.08
CA HIS A 168 -14.24 -15.48 5.19
C HIS A 168 -15.69 -15.62 5.66
N SER A 169 -16.26 -14.61 6.33
CA SER A 169 -17.64 -14.65 6.83
C SER A 169 -18.68 -14.63 5.71
N THR A 170 -18.29 -14.14 4.53
CA THR A 170 -19.17 -14.05 3.35
C THR A 170 -19.22 -15.33 2.51
N THR A 171 -18.39 -16.34 2.80
CA THR A 171 -18.33 -17.58 2.03
C THR A 171 -19.22 -18.65 2.67
N THR A 172 -20.30 -19.04 2.00
CA THR A 172 -21.28 -20.03 2.50
C THR A 172 -20.72 -21.46 2.54
N THR A 173 -19.54 -21.69 1.96
CA THR A 173 -18.89 -23.00 1.87
C THR A 173 -17.91 -23.18 3.02
N THR A 174 -18.47 -23.50 4.18
CA THR A 174 -17.79 -23.82 5.44
C THR A 174 -16.77 -24.96 5.25
N THR A 175 -15.52 -24.63 4.93
CA THR A 175 -14.39 -25.59 4.96
C THR A 175 -13.27 -25.11 5.88
N THR A 176 -13.37 -23.91 6.45
CA THR A 176 -12.39 -23.43 7.43
C THR A 176 -12.60 -24.18 8.74
N THR A 177 -11.67 -25.06 9.08
CA THR A 177 -11.71 -25.82 10.34
C THR A 177 -11.31 -24.97 11.54
N ASN A 178 -10.68 -23.80 11.30
CA ASN A 178 -10.24 -22.86 12.31
C ASN A 178 -11.25 -21.73 12.55
N LYS A 179 -11.87 -21.71 13.74
CA LYS A 179 -12.85 -20.68 14.14
C LYS A 179 -12.26 -19.27 14.17
N ASP A 180 -10.96 -19.13 14.37
CA ASP A 180 -10.31 -17.81 14.47
C ASP A 180 -10.36 -17.03 13.15
N HIS A 181 -10.44 -17.76 12.03
CA HIS A 181 -10.42 -17.21 10.66
C HIS A 181 -11.80 -16.81 10.14
N GLN A 182 -12.88 -17.09 10.88
CA GLN A 182 -14.27 -16.88 10.43
C GLN A 182 -14.62 -15.44 10.02
N HIS A 183 -13.82 -14.45 10.43
CA HIS A 183 -13.99 -13.03 10.07
C HIS A 183 -12.70 -12.37 9.55
N GLY A 184 -11.72 -13.17 9.12
CA GLY A 184 -10.45 -12.68 8.58
C GLY A 184 -10.45 -12.51 7.07
N CYS A 185 -9.36 -12.00 6.54
CA CYS A 185 -9.10 -11.85 5.10
C CYS A 185 -9.32 -13.18 4.36
N ILE A 186 -10.01 -13.13 3.21
CA ILE A 186 -10.32 -14.29 2.37
C ILE A 186 -9.08 -15.05 1.84
N PHE A 187 -7.91 -14.41 1.86
CA PHE A 187 -6.64 -15.01 1.42
C PHE A 187 -5.79 -15.59 2.56
N LEU A 188 -6.22 -15.46 3.82
CA LEU A 188 -5.57 -16.13 4.95
C LEU A 188 -5.88 -17.63 4.90
N GLN A 189 -4.82 -18.44 4.90
CA GLN A 189 -4.88 -19.90 4.91
C GLN A 189 -4.86 -20.44 6.34
N ASP A 190 -5.24 -21.72 6.53
CA ASP A 190 -5.32 -22.38 7.84
C ASP A 190 -3.98 -22.37 8.61
N ASP A 191 -2.86 -22.35 7.89
CA ASP A 191 -1.49 -22.27 8.43
C ASP A 191 -1.01 -20.83 8.73
N ASN A 192 -1.93 -19.86 8.70
CA ASN A 192 -1.71 -18.41 8.84
C ASN A 192 -0.89 -17.75 7.71
N THR A 193 -0.65 -18.44 6.60
CA THR A 193 0.02 -17.83 5.43
C THR A 193 -0.97 -17.11 4.52
N CYS A 194 -0.48 -16.12 3.76
CA CYS A 194 -1.28 -15.41 2.77
C CYS A 194 -1.15 -16.07 1.39
N ARG A 195 -2.27 -16.50 0.80
CA ARG A 195 -2.27 -17.12 -0.53
C ARG A 195 -1.79 -16.20 -1.66
N ILE A 196 -1.91 -14.88 -1.48
CA ILE A 196 -1.46 -13.86 -2.45
C ILE A 196 -0.29 -13.03 -1.92
N TYR A 197 0.61 -13.62 -1.12
CA TYR A 197 1.68 -12.88 -0.43
C TYR A 197 2.50 -11.98 -1.37
N ASP A 198 2.88 -12.49 -2.54
CA ASP A 198 3.67 -11.76 -3.54
C ASP A 198 2.85 -10.71 -4.31
N ALA A 199 1.52 -10.87 -4.32
CA ALA A 199 0.57 -9.95 -4.95
C ALA A 199 -0.23 -9.13 -3.91
N ARG A 200 0.21 -9.03 -2.65
CA ARG A 200 -0.48 -8.24 -1.61
C ARG A 200 -0.73 -6.79 -2.07
N PRO A 201 -1.91 -6.21 -1.78
CA PRO A 201 -2.12 -4.79 -2.07
C PRO A 201 -1.21 -3.93 -1.20
N ILE A 202 -0.96 -2.70 -1.65
CA ILE A 202 -0.17 -1.63 -1.01
C ILE A 202 -0.62 -1.47 0.43
N GLN A 203 -1.93 -1.41 0.69
CA GLN A 203 -2.46 -1.36 2.05
C GLN A 203 -1.86 -2.47 2.95
N CYS A 204 -1.79 -3.71 2.48
CA CYS A 204 -1.24 -4.83 3.24
C CYS A 204 0.29 -4.88 3.24
N SER A 205 0.96 -4.50 2.15
CA SER A 205 2.42 -4.58 2.04
C SER A 205 3.15 -3.44 2.74
N THR A 206 2.49 -2.30 2.93
CA THR A 206 3.06 -1.12 3.60
C THR A 206 2.77 -1.07 5.09
N TYR A 207 1.94 -1.97 5.63
CA TYR A 207 1.74 -2.10 7.07
C TYR A 207 3.05 -2.56 7.76
N PRO A 208 3.49 -1.93 8.87
CA PRO A 208 2.80 -0.94 9.70
C PRO A 208 3.17 0.53 9.42
N PHE A 209 3.78 0.85 8.28
CA PHE A 209 4.24 2.20 7.91
C PHE A 209 3.13 3.11 7.38
N TRP A 210 1.90 2.92 7.85
CA TRP A 210 0.79 3.78 7.47
C TRP A 210 0.91 5.15 8.14
N PRO A 211 0.46 6.24 7.49
CA PRO A 211 0.59 7.60 8.04
C PRO A 211 0.00 7.78 9.44
N ASN A 212 -1.07 7.07 9.79
CA ASN A 212 -1.68 7.13 11.12
C ASN A 212 -0.82 6.45 12.21
N ILE A 213 -0.08 5.39 11.87
CA ILE A 213 0.85 4.72 12.79
C ILE A 213 2.14 5.53 12.91
N LEU A 214 2.60 6.13 11.81
CA LEU A 214 3.78 7.00 11.77
C LEU A 214 3.53 8.43 12.30
N ALA A 215 2.30 8.76 12.70
CA ALA A 215 1.92 10.12 13.07
C ALA A 215 2.65 10.64 14.32
N SER A 216 3.04 9.73 15.21
CA SER A 216 3.82 10.02 16.41
C SER A 216 4.49 8.75 16.94
N GLN A 217 5.50 8.90 17.79
CA GLN A 217 6.10 7.79 18.53
C GLN A 217 5.06 7.03 19.38
N GLN A 218 4.12 7.76 19.97
CA GLN A 218 3.02 7.14 20.71
C GLN A 218 2.15 6.25 19.80
N ALA A 219 1.80 6.73 18.60
CA ALA A 219 0.99 5.94 17.66
C ALA A 219 1.73 4.68 17.18
N TRP A 220 3.06 4.76 17.01
CA TRP A 220 3.90 3.59 16.75
C TRP A 220 3.85 2.60 17.92
N ASN A 221 4.08 3.08 19.15
CA ASN A 221 4.08 2.25 20.35
C ASN A 221 2.69 1.66 20.66
N ASP A 222 1.60 2.36 20.34
CA ASP A 222 0.21 1.89 20.49
C ASP A 222 -0.11 0.70 19.57
N GLU A 223 0.61 0.54 18.46
CA GLU A 223 0.44 -0.57 17.52
C GLU A 223 1.23 -1.82 17.95
N VAL A 224 2.26 -1.66 18.80
CA VAL A 224 3.13 -2.76 19.27
C VAL A 224 2.33 -3.77 20.11
N ARG A 225 2.52 -5.06 19.80
CA ARG A 225 1.99 -6.19 20.57
C ARG A 225 3.13 -7.13 20.93
N ARG A 226 2.94 -7.97 21.95
CA ARG A 226 3.90 -9.04 22.26
C ARG A 226 3.49 -10.37 21.59
N PRO A 227 4.46 -11.25 21.26
CA PRO A 227 4.22 -12.64 20.86
C PRO A 227 3.30 -13.43 21.80
N ASP A 228 2.66 -14.49 21.29
CA ASP A 228 1.70 -15.31 22.07
C ASP A 228 2.39 -16.24 23.07
N ASP A 229 3.64 -16.61 22.79
CA ASP A 229 4.49 -17.53 23.56
C ASP A 229 5.35 -16.83 24.63
N ASP A 230 5.22 -15.50 24.75
CA ASP A 230 5.78 -14.72 25.86
C ASP A 230 5.03 -15.02 27.16
N ASN A 231 5.46 -16.10 27.81
CA ASN A 231 5.06 -16.48 29.16
C ASN A 231 5.68 -15.61 30.26
N ASP A 232 6.50 -14.62 29.89
CA ASP A 232 7.33 -13.91 30.84
C ASP A 232 6.61 -12.68 31.41
N ASP A 233 6.79 -12.50 32.71
CA ASP A 233 6.47 -11.30 33.48
C ASP A 233 7.47 -10.18 33.15
N ASN A 234 7.96 -10.12 31.91
CA ASN A 234 8.91 -9.15 31.40
C ASN A 234 8.26 -7.77 31.33
N HIS A 235 8.44 -7.05 32.42
CA HIS A 235 8.32 -5.62 32.49
C HIS A 235 9.46 -5.01 31.65
N ASP A 236 9.11 -4.05 30.79
CA ASP A 236 10.03 -2.99 30.35
C ASP A 236 10.69 -2.37 31.59
N ASP A 237 11.89 -1.79 31.46
CA ASP A 237 12.61 -1.09 32.53
C ASP A 237 11.73 0.01 33.18
N ASN A 238 10.65 0.41 32.49
CA ASN A 238 9.60 1.33 32.93
C ASN A 238 8.25 0.69 33.37
N HIS A 239 8.18 -0.62 33.59
CA HIS A 239 6.99 -1.40 34.01
C HIS A 239 5.74 -1.34 33.10
N GLN A 240 5.81 -0.80 31.89
CA GLN A 240 4.66 -0.79 30.98
C GLN A 240 4.51 -2.14 30.27
N LYS A 241 3.48 -2.90 30.65
CA LYS A 241 3.18 -4.20 30.03
C LYS A 241 2.71 -4.01 28.59
N ILE A 242 3.52 -4.40 27.61
CA ILE A 242 3.12 -4.47 26.19
C ILE A 242 1.89 -5.39 26.09
N PRO A 243 0.77 -4.94 25.49
CA PRO A 243 -0.44 -5.73 25.41
C PRO A 243 -0.27 -6.95 24.48
N LEU A 244 -0.91 -8.06 24.84
CA LEU A 244 -1.11 -9.19 23.93
C LEU A 244 -1.96 -8.76 22.74
N TRP A 245 -1.72 -9.40 21.60
CA TRP A 245 -2.58 -9.22 20.44
C TRP A 245 -3.99 -9.73 20.73
N THR A 246 -5.00 -8.96 20.30
CA THR A 246 -6.40 -9.41 20.25
C THR A 246 -7.01 -9.05 18.90
N LYS A 247 -8.01 -9.80 18.47
CA LYS A 247 -8.68 -9.58 17.18
C LYS A 247 -9.36 -8.22 17.11
N GLU A 248 -9.87 -7.75 18.23
CA GLU A 248 -10.59 -6.48 18.37
C GLU A 248 -9.65 -5.29 18.36
N GLN A 249 -8.47 -5.40 18.99
CA GLN A 249 -7.50 -4.31 19.09
C GLN A 249 -6.50 -4.28 17.93
N GLY A 250 -6.26 -5.41 17.28
CA GLY A 250 -5.22 -5.53 16.26
C GLY A 250 -3.82 -5.26 16.81
N GLY A 251 -2.96 -4.67 15.99
CA GLY A 251 -1.55 -4.44 16.29
C GLY A 251 -0.60 -5.46 15.67
N CYS A 252 0.70 -5.21 15.87
CA CYS A 252 1.78 -5.98 15.29
C CYS A 252 2.78 -6.42 16.35
N GLU A 253 3.08 -7.72 16.38
CA GLU A 253 4.16 -8.29 17.21
C GLU A 253 5.56 -8.13 16.62
N GLY A 254 5.63 -7.74 15.34
CA GLY A 254 6.87 -7.48 14.64
C GLY A 254 7.47 -6.11 14.93
N MET A 255 6.72 -5.22 15.57
CA MET A 255 7.15 -3.88 15.95
C MET A 255 7.74 -3.91 17.36
N LYS A 256 8.76 -3.08 17.61
CA LYS A 256 9.27 -2.85 18.97
C LYS A 256 8.97 -1.43 19.43
N LEU A 257 8.86 -1.25 20.75
CA LEU A 257 8.72 0.08 21.35
C LEU A 257 9.93 0.96 20.99
N VAL A 258 9.66 2.24 20.77
CA VAL A 258 10.69 3.28 20.69
C VAL A 258 10.54 4.11 21.96
N VAL A 259 11.59 4.15 22.77
CA VAL A 259 11.68 4.99 23.97
C VAL A 259 12.62 6.15 23.63
N THR A 260 12.21 7.37 23.92
CA THR A 260 13.08 8.55 23.90
C THR A 260 13.40 8.87 25.34
N ASP A 261 14.69 9.02 25.65
CA ASP A 261 15.13 9.46 26.97
C ASP A 261 14.70 10.93 27.14
N ASP A 262 13.47 11.14 27.57
CA ASP A 262 12.92 12.46 27.91
C ASP A 262 13.19 12.82 29.39
N ASP A 263 13.96 11.99 30.11
CA ASP A 263 14.43 12.28 31.46
C ASP A 263 15.90 12.71 31.41
N ASP A 264 16.16 13.94 31.86
CA ASP A 264 17.48 14.56 32.09
C ASP A 264 18.29 13.79 33.16
N ASP A 265 18.62 12.53 32.93
CA ASP A 265 19.66 11.82 33.70
C ASP A 265 20.89 11.65 32.81
N ASP A 266 21.93 12.38 33.21
CA ASP A 266 23.28 12.51 32.64
C ASP A 266 24.09 11.20 32.69
N ASP A 267 23.46 10.03 32.51
CA ASP A 267 24.12 8.75 32.36
C ASP A 267 24.19 8.38 30.87
N LYS A 268 25.42 8.47 30.37
CA LYS A 268 25.83 8.05 29.04
C LYS A 268 25.22 6.68 28.74
N LEU A 269 24.37 6.62 27.72
CA LEU A 269 24.10 5.39 27.01
C LEU A 269 25.40 4.98 26.35
N ASP A 270 26.15 4.13 27.05
CA ASP A 270 27.18 3.29 26.48
C ASP A 270 26.56 2.59 25.27
N ASP A 271 27.30 2.62 24.17
CA ASP A 271 26.99 1.94 22.90
C ASP A 271 26.57 0.48 23.17
N ALA A 272 25.28 0.27 23.39
CA ALA A 272 24.69 -1.06 23.45
C ALA A 272 24.59 -1.56 22.01
N ASP A 273 25.70 -2.14 21.60
CA ASP A 273 25.90 -3.01 20.46
C ASP A 273 24.96 -4.23 20.55
N ASP A 274 23.63 -4.01 20.51
CA ASP A 274 22.64 -5.08 20.32
C ASP A 274 22.55 -5.39 18.82
N GLN A 275 23.62 -6.06 18.37
CA GLN A 275 23.82 -6.57 17.01
C GLN A 275 22.86 -7.71 16.68
N SER A 276 21.54 -7.46 16.61
CA SER A 276 20.63 -8.39 15.93
C SER A 276 19.22 -7.83 15.66
N SER A 277 18.93 -6.56 15.92
CA SER A 277 17.57 -6.06 15.67
C SER A 277 17.35 -5.83 14.17
N VAL A 278 16.62 -6.76 13.55
CA VAL A 278 16.07 -6.54 12.20
C VAL A 278 15.23 -5.26 12.25
N SER A 279 15.62 -4.30 11.42
CA SER A 279 15.08 -2.95 11.41
C SER A 279 14.92 -2.47 9.97
N VAL A 280 14.01 -1.52 9.77
CA VAL A 280 13.69 -0.97 8.46
C VAL A 280 14.34 0.41 8.32
N PRO A 281 15.24 0.61 7.34
CA PRO A 281 15.86 1.90 7.10
C PRO A 281 14.82 3.01 6.94
N ARG A 282 15.09 4.19 7.50
CA ARG A 282 14.19 5.34 7.47
C ARG A 282 13.75 5.71 6.06
N GLU A 283 14.64 5.62 5.08
CA GLU A 283 14.35 5.92 3.68
C GLU A 283 13.30 4.95 3.11
N GLN A 284 13.35 3.67 3.52
CA GLN A 284 12.35 2.67 3.15
C GLN A 284 11.01 2.96 3.84
N VAL A 285 11.01 3.42 5.09
CA VAL A 285 9.78 3.86 5.78
C VAL A 285 9.09 4.98 5.00
N TYR A 286 9.84 5.98 4.51
CA TYR A 286 9.29 7.06 3.69
C TYR A 286 8.70 6.55 2.38
N GLU A 287 9.33 5.55 1.75
CA GLU A 287 8.80 4.92 0.56
C GLU A 287 7.48 4.20 0.82
N GLN A 288 7.42 3.34 1.85
CA GLN A 288 6.20 2.61 2.20
C GLN A 288 5.04 3.57 2.51
N ALA A 289 5.30 4.62 3.29
CA ALA A 289 4.30 5.62 3.60
C ALA A 289 3.84 6.41 2.36
N PHE A 290 4.77 6.72 1.45
CA PHE A 290 4.45 7.40 0.19
C PHE A 290 3.50 6.57 -0.67
N TRP A 291 3.74 5.26 -0.82
CA TRP A 291 2.89 4.39 -1.63
C TRP A 291 1.50 4.22 -1.04
N TYR A 292 1.40 4.08 0.28
CA TYR A 292 0.11 4.07 0.97
C TYR A 292 -0.69 5.34 0.65
N GLU A 293 -0.07 6.51 0.78
CA GLU A 293 -0.75 7.79 0.52
C GLU A 293 -1.04 8.04 -0.96
N HIS A 294 -0.16 7.57 -1.84
CA HIS A 294 -0.39 7.64 -3.27
C HIS A 294 -1.70 6.94 -3.63
N ASP A 295 -1.95 5.77 -3.03
CA ASP A 295 -3.18 5.01 -3.24
C ASP A 295 -4.37 5.65 -2.52
N ASP A 296 -4.21 6.09 -1.28
CA ASP A 296 -5.26 6.81 -0.54
C ASP A 296 -5.76 8.07 -1.29
N ARG A 297 -4.84 8.79 -1.96
CA ARG A 297 -5.20 9.95 -2.80
C ARG A 297 -5.95 9.58 -4.07
N ARG A 298 -5.70 8.39 -4.63
CA ARG A 298 -6.40 7.85 -5.82
C ARG A 298 -7.67 7.08 -5.44
N PHE A 299 -7.88 6.81 -4.16
CA PHE A 299 -9.01 6.02 -3.70
C PHE A 299 -10.34 6.68 -4.09
N PRO A 300 -11.23 5.97 -4.81
CA PRO A 300 -12.51 6.52 -5.22
C PRO A 300 -13.39 6.80 -4.00
N ARG A 301 -13.79 8.05 -3.81
CA ARG A 301 -14.73 8.46 -2.74
C ARG A 301 -16.20 8.35 -3.17
N GLY A 302 -16.45 7.64 -4.27
CA GLY A 302 -17.77 7.34 -4.80
C GLY A 302 -18.49 6.26 -4.00
N LYS A 303 -19.64 5.83 -4.53
CA LYS A 303 -20.47 4.80 -3.88
C LYS A 303 -19.88 3.40 -4.07
N GLU A 304 -19.78 2.64 -2.97
CA GLU A 304 -19.47 1.21 -3.04
C GLU A 304 -20.68 0.42 -3.57
N ILE A 305 -20.45 -0.37 -4.61
CA ILE A 305 -21.48 -1.22 -5.24
C ILE A 305 -21.17 -2.68 -4.91
N ARG A 306 -22.09 -3.34 -4.21
CA ARG A 306 -21.95 -4.76 -3.85
C ARG A 306 -21.88 -5.65 -5.09
N VAL A 307 -20.88 -6.54 -5.13
CA VAL A 307 -20.77 -7.55 -6.18
C VAL A 307 -21.88 -8.58 -6.00
N LYS A 308 -22.65 -8.84 -7.07
CA LYS A 308 -23.69 -9.86 -7.07
C LYS A 308 -23.08 -11.23 -7.35
N PRO A 309 -23.47 -12.30 -6.64
CA PRO A 309 -23.06 -13.65 -7.00
C PRO A 309 -23.49 -13.97 -8.43
N THR A 310 -22.60 -14.60 -9.20
CA THR A 310 -22.97 -15.22 -10.47
C THR A 310 -23.91 -16.39 -10.19
N SER A 311 -25.10 -16.34 -10.79
CA SER A 311 -26.14 -17.38 -10.71
C SER A 311 -25.73 -18.68 -11.39
#